data_AF-A0A1D1VI91-F1
#
_entry.id   AF-A0A1D1VI91-F1
#
_cell.length_a   1.000
_cell.length_b   1.000
_cell.length_c   1.000
_cell.angle_alpha   90.00
_cell.angle_beta   90.00
_cell.angle_gamma   90.00
#
_symmetry.space_group_name_H-M   'P 1'
#
loop_
_entity.id
_entity.type
_entity.pdbx_description
1 polymer ?
#
loop_
_entity_poly.entity_id
_entity_poly.type
_entity_poly.pdbx_seq_one_letter_code
_entity_poly.pdbx_strand_id
1 'polypeptide(L)' 'MQGDMCGCPQLNVLYLYDNKLERMGTLDFCSNLTHLYLQNNRLKQIEGLELLPRLQKL' A
#
# COMPACT_ATOMS: atom_id res chain seq x y z
N MET A 1 -11.90 -19.78 13.43
CA MET A 1 -12.74 -18.69 12.88
C MET A 1 -11.79 -17.60 12.40
N GLN A 2 -11.29 -17.74 11.17
CA GLN A 2 -10.39 -16.76 10.55
C GLN A 2 -11.30 -15.79 9.81
N GLY A 3 -11.49 -14.59 10.38
CA GLY A 3 -12.33 -13.55 9.79
C GLY A 3 -11.80 -13.15 8.41
N ASP A 4 -12.72 -12.85 7.51
CA ASP A 4 -12.51 -12.56 6.10
C ASP A 4 -11.29 -11.66 5.83
N MET A 5 -10.24 -12.26 5.27
CA MET A 5 -9.25 -11.52 4.51
C MET A 5 -9.90 -11.12 3.19
N CYS A 6 -10.69 -10.04 3.23
CA CYS A 6 -11.08 -9.32 2.03
C CYS A 6 -9.82 -8.65 1.46
N GLY A 7 -8.91 -9.46 0.93
CA GLY A 7 -7.81 -8.98 0.11
C GLY A 7 -8.41 -8.27 -1.09
N CYS A 8 -7.70 -7.28 -1.60
CA CYS A 8 -8.06 -6.60 -2.84
C CYS A 8 -7.21 -7.23 -3.97
N PRO A 9 -7.51 -8.46 -4.43
CA PRO A 9 -6.65 -9.15 -5.38
C PRO A 9 -6.60 -8.46 -6.74
N GLN A 10 -7.52 -7.55 -7.05
CA GLN A 10 -7.54 -6.81 -8.31
C GLN A 10 -7.00 -5.38 -8.16
N LEU A 11 -6.48 -5.00 -7.00
CA LEU A 11 -5.93 -3.66 -6.81
C LEU A 11 -4.52 -3.59 -7.39
N ASN A 12 -4.40 -2.97 -8.56
CA ASN A 12 -3.12 -2.75 -9.22
C ASN A 12 -2.52 -1.36 -8.90
N VAL A 13 -3.37 -0.36 -8.69
CA VAL A 13 -2.94 1.03 -8.47
C VAL A 13 -3.63 1.58 -7.24
N LEU A 14 -2.86 2.16 -6.33
CA LEU A 14 -3.36 2.78 -5.10
C LEU A 14 -2.88 4.23 -5.02
N TYR A 15 -3.84 5.15 -5.01
CA TYR A 15 -3.60 6.57 -4.86
C TYR A 15 -3.87 7.00 -3.41
N LEU A 16 -2.83 7.41 -2.71
CA LEU A 16 -2.88 7.93 -1.34
C LEU A 16 -2.18 9.30 -1.25
N TYR A 17 -1.91 9.95 -2.38
CA TYR A 17 -1.29 11.27 -2.39
C TYR A 17 -2.21 12.34 -1.77
N ASP A 18 -1.65 13.48 -1.36
CA ASP A 18 -2.36 14.61 -0.72
C ASP A 18 -3.15 14.22 0.53
N ASN A 19 -2.59 13.31 1.32
CA ASN A 19 -3.19 12.86 2.57
C ASN A 19 -2.36 13.28 3.79
N LYS A 20 -2.82 12.85 4.95
CA LYS A 20 -2.25 13.19 6.25
C LYS A 20 -1.58 11.98 6.90
N LEU A 21 -1.13 11.01 6.11
CA LEU A 21 -0.52 9.77 6.61
C LEU A 21 0.83 10.07 7.26
N GLU A 22 1.01 9.61 8.49
CA GLU A 22 2.26 9.76 9.25
C GLU A 22 3.09 8.47 9.28
N ARG A 23 2.43 7.34 9.00
CA ARG A 23 3.00 6.01 8.89
C ARG A 23 2.36 5.25 7.74
N MET A 24 3.13 4.36 7.12
CA MET A 24 2.54 3.35 6.23
C MET A 24 1.83 2.29 7.09
N GLY A 25 0.64 1.88 6.65
CA GLY A 25 0.00 0.67 7.17
C GLY A 25 0.54 -0.57 6.45
N THR A 26 0.19 -1.76 6.93
CA THR A 26 0.51 -3.00 6.23
C THR A 26 -0.35 -3.11 4.97
N LEU A 27 0.29 -3.31 3.81
CA LEU A 27 -0.36 -3.51 2.51
C LEU A 27 -0.19 -4.96 1.99
N ASP A 28 0.05 -5.90 2.90
CA ASP A 28 0.21 -7.34 2.67
C ASP A 28 -0.99 -7.99 1.95
N PHE A 29 -2.18 -7.42 2.12
CA PHE A 29 -3.39 -7.84 1.42
C PHE A 29 -3.46 -7.41 -0.06
N CYS A 30 -2.54 -6.57 -0.52
CA CYS A 30 -2.51 -5.99 -1.87
C CYS A 30 -1.39 -6.59 -2.74
N SER A 31 -1.32 -7.93 -2.82
CA SER A 31 -0.25 -8.67 -3.53
C SER A 31 -0.16 -8.43 -5.04
N ASN A 32 -1.16 -7.77 -5.64
CA ASN A 32 -1.19 -7.39 -7.05
C ASN A 32 -0.90 -5.90 -7.31
N LEU A 33 -0.57 -5.15 -6.27
CA LEU A 33 -0.27 -3.73 -6.40
C LEU A 33 1.03 -3.52 -7.18
N THR A 34 0.93 -2.75 -8.26
CA THR A 34 2.06 -2.38 -9.12
C THR A 34 2.42 -0.90 -8.98
N HIS A 35 1.48 -0.05 -8.58
CA HIS A 35 1.68 1.39 -8.43
C HIS A 35 1.11 1.88 -7.10
N LEU A 36 1.93 2.60 -6.34
CA LEU A 36 1.55 3.23 -5.08
C LEU A 36 1.93 4.70 -5.13
N TYR A 37 0.99 5.61 -4.87
CA TYR A 37 1.26 7.05 -4.88
C TYR A 37 1.06 7.61 -3.48
N LEU A 38 2.12 8.15 -2.86
CA LEU A 38 2.14 8.62 -1.47
C LEU A 38 2.59 10.08 -1.31
N GLN A 39 2.68 10.82 -2.42
CA GLN A 39 3.17 12.20 -2.44
C GLN A 39 2.33 13.08 -1.51
N ASN A 40 2.92 14.14 -0.96
CA ASN A 40 2.23 15.10 -0.09
C ASN A 40 1.53 14.45 1.13
N ASN A 41 2.18 13.46 1.75
CA ASN A 41 1.84 12.96 3.08
C ASN A 41 2.80 13.50 4.15
N ARG A 42 2.62 13.08 5.41
CA ARG A 42 3.52 13.36 6.54
C ARG A 42 4.36 12.13 6.92
N LEU A 43 4.60 11.24 5.96
CA LEU A 43 5.40 10.04 6.18
C LEU A 43 6.84 10.44 6.47
N LYS A 44 7.35 10.04 7.63
CA LYS A 44 8.77 10.22 7.98
C LYS A 44 9.65 9.14 7.37
N GLN A 45 9.06 7.97 7.15
CA GLN A 45 9.70 6.77 6.64
C GLN A 45 8.68 5.98 5.82
N ILE A 46 9.18 5.28 4.81
CA ILE A 46 8.40 4.34 3.99
C ILE A 46 8.88 2.93 4.36
N GLU A 47 7.95 2.09 4.83
CA GLU A 47 8.20 0.74 5.41
C GLU A 47 7.20 -0.27 4.84
N GLY A 48 7.54 -1.56 4.75
CA GLY A 48 6.59 -2.58 4.31
C GLY A 48 6.46 -2.72 2.78
N LEU A 49 7.34 -2.07 2.00
CA LEU A 49 7.39 -2.24 0.54
C LEU A 49 7.89 -3.63 0.14
N GLU A 50 8.68 -4.28 1.00
CA GLU A 50 9.15 -5.65 0.83
C GLU A 50 8.02 -6.67 0.76
N LEU A 51 6.82 -6.32 1.26
CA LEU A 51 5.61 -7.14 1.20
C LEU A 51 4.81 -6.94 -0.10
N LEU A 52 5.27 -6.06 -0.99
CA LEU A 52 4.63 -5.75 -2.28
C LEU A 52 5.48 -6.31 -3.43
N PRO A 53 5.45 -7.62 -3.71
CA PRO A 53 6.37 -8.27 -4.64
C PRO A 53 6.21 -7.83 -6.09
N ARG A 54 5.10 -7.17 -6.43
CA ARG A 54 4.78 -6.69 -7.78
C ARG A 54 4.90 -5.18 -7.92
N LEU A 55 5.36 -4.46 -6.90
CA LEU A 55 5.47 -3.01 -6.94
C LEU A 55 6.52 -2.59 -7.99
N GLN A 56 6.09 -1.76 -8.93
CA GLN A 56 6.91 -1.24 -10.02
C GLN A 56 7.12 0.27 -9.90
N LYS A 57 6.18 0.98 -9.25
CA LYS A 57 6.21 2.44 -9.11
C LYS A 57 5.72 2.90 -7.74
N LEU A 58 6.43 3.89 -7.18
CA LEU A 58 6.21 4.54 -5.89
C LEU A 58 6.12 6.07 -6.07
#